data_AF-A0A7T9CDY5-F1
#
_entry.id   AF-A0A7T9CDY5-F1
#
_cell.length_a   1.000
_cell.length_b   1.000
_cell.length_c   1.000
_cell.angle_alpha   90.00
_cell.angle_beta   90.00
_cell.angle_gamma   90.00
#
_symmetry.space_group_name_H-M   'P 1'
#
loop_
_entity.id
_entity.type
_entity.pdbx_description
1 polymer ?
#
loop_
_entity_poly.entity_id
_entity_poly.type
_entity_poly.pdbx_seq_one_letter_code
_entity_poly.pdbx_strand_id
1 'polypeptide(L)'
;MEKSDMAGLPGMRTVVRMQIPIFYKMMISMLFVAVIPILLLSIVTVGGVQPIITVFGIGGTIVLITLITLIGILICSYHLSTLIARPIVQLSQVADELSRGIVREPELPVARNDEIGTLSRAFSKMVNTYRLLDTLAQDQQYGSSHGYVKE
;
A
#
# COMPACT_ATOMS: atom_id res chain seq x y z
N MET A 1 -0.78 -51.33 36.10
CA MET A 1 -1.80 -50.30 36.36
C MET A 1 -1.09 -48.96 36.27
N GLU A 2 -1.09 -48.29 35.11
CA GLU A 2 -2.25 -47.56 34.54
C GLU A 2 -2.61 -46.41 35.50
N LYS A 3 -2.49 -45.12 35.15
CA LYS A 3 -3.12 -44.49 34.00
C LYS A 3 -2.52 -43.10 33.74
N SER A 4 -2.62 -42.70 32.48
CA SER A 4 -2.49 -41.36 31.93
C SER A 4 -3.02 -40.23 32.82
N ASP A 5 -2.37 -39.07 32.75
CA ASP A 5 -3.04 -37.89 32.20
C ASP A 5 -2.04 -36.90 31.59
N MET A 6 -1.99 -37.01 30.26
CA MET A 6 -1.56 -35.96 29.35
C MET A 6 -2.65 -34.90 29.33
N ALA A 7 -2.35 -33.62 29.59
CA ALA A 7 -2.98 -32.49 28.91
C ALA A 7 -2.48 -31.16 29.49
N GLY A 8 -1.50 -30.57 28.82
CA GLY A 8 -1.06 -29.21 29.13
C GLY A 8 -0.13 -28.62 28.09
N LEU A 9 -0.30 -28.97 26.80
CA LEU A 9 0.36 -28.23 25.73
C LEU A 9 -0.31 -26.85 25.64
N PRO A 10 0.41 -25.74 25.88
CA PRO A 10 -0.15 -24.42 25.68
C PRO A 10 -0.46 -24.28 24.19
N GLY A 11 -1.76 -24.25 23.87
CA GLY A 11 -2.26 -24.02 22.54
C GLY A 11 -1.60 -22.78 21.96
N MET A 12 -0.81 -23.01 20.91
CA MET A 12 -0.23 -21.98 20.06
C MET A 12 -1.42 -21.27 19.42
N ARG A 13 -1.95 -20.24 20.10
CA ARG A 13 -2.92 -19.31 19.53
C ARG A 13 -2.18 -18.54 18.45
N THR A 14 -2.14 -19.10 17.24
CA THR A 14 -1.90 -18.33 16.04
C THR A 14 -3.04 -17.33 15.95
N VAL A 15 -2.82 -16.16 16.52
CA VAL A 15 -3.66 -15.00 16.30
C VAL A 15 -3.45 -14.66 14.83
N VAL A 16 -4.23 -15.32 13.96
CA VAL A 16 -4.32 -14.95 12.55
C VAL A 16 -4.98 -13.58 12.55
N ARG A 17 -4.16 -12.53 12.69
CA ARG A 17 -4.59 -11.16 12.42
C ARG A 17 -4.94 -11.14 10.95
N MET A 18 -6.23 -11.30 10.66
CA MET A 18 -6.80 -11.16 9.33
C MET A 18 -6.49 -9.73 8.87
N GLN A 19 -5.37 -9.57 8.15
CA GLN A 19 -4.97 -8.30 7.56
C GLN A 19 -5.98 -8.01 6.46
N ILE A 20 -6.81 -6.98 6.64
CA ILE A 20 -7.75 -6.56 5.60
C ILE A 20 -6.94 -5.93 4.47
N PRO A 21 -7.04 -6.45 3.24
CA PRO A 21 -6.31 -5.91 2.11
C PRO A 21 -6.65 -4.43 1.88
N ILE A 22 -5.66 -3.54 1.80
CA ILE A 22 -5.87 -2.12 1.43
C ILE A 22 -6.50 -2.00 0.06
N PHE A 23 -6.23 -2.94 -0.85
CA PHE A 23 -6.83 -2.94 -2.16
C PHE A 23 -8.35 -3.05 -2.06
N TYR A 24 -8.85 -3.87 -1.12
CA TYR A 24 -10.29 -4.00 -0.85
C TYR A 24 -10.89 -2.73 -0.26
N LYS A 25 -10.19 -2.07 0.68
CA LYS A 25 -10.64 -0.77 1.24
C LYS A 25 -10.74 0.30 0.16
N MET A 26 -9.76 0.35 -0.75
CA MET A 26 -9.75 1.28 -1.87
C MET A 26 -10.84 0.95 -2.89
N MET A 27 -11.02 -0.33 -3.23
CA MET A 27 -12.05 -0.78 -4.16
C MET A 27 -13.46 -0.45 -3.64
N ILE A 28 -13.72 -0.64 -2.34
CA ILE A 28 -14.99 -0.25 -1.72
C ILE A 28 -15.19 1.27 -1.75
N SER A 29 -14.15 2.05 -1.47
CA SER A 29 -14.22 3.51 -1.53
C SER A 29 -14.50 4.00 -2.96
N MET A 30 -13.84 3.41 -3.95
CA MET A 30 -14.05 3.73 -5.36
C MET A 30 -15.45 3.33 -5.83
N LEU A 31 -15.96 2.18 -5.39
CA LEU A 31 -17.33 1.76 -5.68
C LEU A 31 -18.34 2.75 -5.08
N PHE A 32 -18.13 3.17 -3.82
CA PHE A 32 -18.99 4.15 -3.17
C PHE A 32 -19.00 5.47 -3.94
N VAL A 33 -17.84 6.01 -4.30
CA VAL A 33 -17.74 7.27 -5.06
C VAL A 33 -18.36 7.16 -6.46
N ALA A 34 -18.26 6.00 -7.12
CA ALA A 34 -18.91 5.79 -8.42
C ALA A 34 -20.45 5.72 -8.33
N VAL A 35 -20.99 5.21 -7.21
CA VAL A 35 -22.44 5.09 -7.01
C VAL A 35 -23.09 6.42 -6.61
N ILE A 36 -22.38 7.31 -5.92
CA ILE A 36 -22.88 8.63 -5.50
C ILE A 36 -23.54 9.42 -6.66
N PRO A 37 -22.88 9.67 -7.80
CA PRO A 37 -23.48 10.48 -8.86
C PRO A 37 -24.71 9.81 -9.49
N ILE A 38 -24.70 8.48 -9.62
CA ILE A 38 -25.84 7.71 -10.15
C ILE A 38 -27.02 7.84 -9.19
N LEU A 39 -26.79 7.72 -7.89
CA LEU A 39 -27.80 7.84 -6.85
C LEU A 39 -28.35 9.28 -6.80
N LEU A 40 -27.49 10.29 -6.86
CA LEU A 40 -27.90 11.70 -6.91
C LEU A 40 -28.75 12.00 -8.16
N LEU A 41 -28.37 11.47 -9.32
CA LEU A 41 -29.16 11.63 -10.55
C LEU A 41 -30.53 10.94 -10.44
N SER A 42 -30.58 9.75 -9.86
CA SER A 42 -31.84 9.04 -9.60
C SER A 42 -32.80 9.83 -8.71
N ILE A 43 -32.29 10.52 -7.68
CA ILE A 43 -33.10 11.38 -6.82
C ILE A 43 -33.68 12.57 -7.62
N VAL A 44 -32.89 13.12 -8.55
CA VAL A 44 -33.34 14.20 -9.43
C VAL A 44 -34.47 13.74 -10.37
N THR A 45 -34.35 12.56 -10.98
CA THR A 45 -35.33 12.07 -11.95
C THR A 45 -36.66 11.66 -11.33
N VAL A 46 -36.65 11.13 -10.10
CA VAL A 46 -37.86 10.74 -9.36
C VAL A 46 -38.63 11.95 -8.81
N GLY A 47 -38.09 13.17 -8.98
CA GLY A 47 -38.76 14.39 -8.54
C GLY A 47 -38.67 14.63 -7.03
N GLY A 48 -37.76 13.94 -6.32
CA GLY A 48 -37.53 14.17 -4.89
C GLY A 48 -36.86 15.52 -4.59
N VAL A 49 -36.38 16.22 -5.61
CA VAL A 49 -35.62 17.47 -5.53
C VAL A 49 -36.47 18.73 -5.77
N GLN A 50 -37.79 18.64 -5.88
CA GLN A 50 -38.64 19.84 -6.15
C GLN A 50 -38.36 21.02 -5.20
N PRO A 51 -38.14 20.81 -3.87
CA PRO A 51 -37.78 21.92 -2.99
C PRO A 51 -36.45 22.59 -3.39
N ILE A 52 -35.46 21.79 -3.81
CA ILE A 52 -34.12 22.26 -4.20
C ILE A 52 -34.19 22.96 -5.57
N ILE A 53 -34.89 22.38 -6.55
CA ILE A 53 -35.09 22.99 -7.87
C ILE A 53 -35.82 24.33 -7.76
N THR A 54 -36.78 24.46 -6.84
CA THR A 54 -37.52 25.72 -6.65
C THR A 54 -36.62 26.84 -6.11
N VAL A 55 -35.62 26.51 -5.30
CA VAL A 55 -34.69 27.49 -4.70
C VAL A 55 -33.51 27.80 -5.63
N PHE A 56 -32.90 26.78 -6.24
CA PHE A 56 -31.63 26.89 -6.97
C PHE A 56 -31.79 26.78 -8.50
N GLY A 57 -32.97 26.42 -8.99
CA GLY A 57 -33.21 26.06 -10.38
C GLY A 57 -32.58 24.72 -10.76
N ILE A 58 -32.92 24.24 -11.96
CA ILE A 58 -32.37 23.01 -12.52
C ILE A 58 -30.85 23.13 -12.71
N GLY A 59 -30.39 24.27 -13.26
CA GLY A 59 -28.98 24.53 -13.48
C GLY A 59 -28.16 24.52 -12.18
N GLY A 60 -28.62 25.21 -11.13
CA GLY A 60 -27.94 25.25 -9.84
C GLY A 60 -27.86 23.87 -9.17
N THR A 61 -28.93 23.07 -9.28
CA THR A 61 -28.97 21.70 -8.75
C THR A 61 -27.94 20.80 -9.45
N ILE A 62 -27.81 20.89 -10.78
CA ILE A 62 -26.81 20.13 -11.53
C ILE A 62 -25.40 20.51 -11.08
N VAL A 63 -25.11 21.82 -11.01
CA VAL A 63 -23.79 22.31 -10.56
C VAL A 63 -23.46 21.82 -9.15
N LEU A 64 -24.42 21.84 -8.22
CA LEU A 64 -24.24 21.32 -6.86
C LEU A 64 -23.85 19.83 -6.87
N ILE A 65 -24.57 18.99 -7.61
CA ILE A 65 -24.30 17.55 -7.73
C ILE A 65 -22.92 17.30 -8.35
N THR A 66 -22.57 18.05 -9.40
CA THR A 66 -21.25 17.98 -10.03
C THR A 66 -20.15 18.34 -9.04
N LEU A 67 -20.34 19.38 -8.23
CA LEU A 67 -19.35 19.81 -7.25
C LEU A 67 -19.15 18.74 -6.16
N ILE A 68 -20.22 18.16 -5.63
CA ILE A 68 -20.16 17.07 -4.65
C ILE A 68 -19.40 15.87 -5.22
N THR A 69 -19.70 15.50 -6.45
CA THR A 69 -19.04 14.38 -7.14
C THR A 69 -17.56 14.66 -7.35
N LEU A 70 -17.20 15.88 -7.80
CA LEU A 70 -15.82 16.29 -8.02
C LEU A 70 -15.00 16.24 -6.73
N ILE A 71 -15.56 16.73 -5.62
CA ILE A 71 -14.91 16.67 -4.30
C ILE A 71 -14.64 15.20 -3.89
N GLY A 72 -15.63 14.32 -4.07
CA GLY A 72 -15.46 12.88 -3.80
C GLY A 72 -14.33 12.25 -4.60
N ILE A 73 -14.25 12.56 -5.91
CA ILE A 73 -13.17 12.08 -6.79
C ILE A 73 -11.80 12.58 -6.32
N LEU A 74 -11.68 13.86 -5.96
CA LEU A 74 -10.43 14.44 -5.47
C LEU A 74 -9.95 13.76 -4.18
N ILE A 75 -10.87 13.49 -3.24
CA ILE A 75 -10.58 12.77 -2.00
C ILE A 75 -10.07 11.35 -2.30
N CYS A 76 -10.77 10.59 -3.16
CA CYS A 76 -10.33 9.25 -3.56
C CYS A 76 -8.96 9.25 -4.25
N SER A 77 -8.73 10.21 -5.15
CA SER A 77 -7.46 10.36 -5.87
C SER A 77 -6.30 10.63 -4.89
N TYR A 78 -6.53 11.51 -3.91
CA TYR A 78 -5.55 11.79 -2.86
C TYR A 78 -5.22 10.52 -2.04
N HIS A 79 -6.23 9.75 -1.64
CA HIS A 79 -6.01 8.49 -0.93
C HIS A 79 -5.27 7.46 -1.77
N LEU A 80 -5.60 7.33 -3.06
CA LEU A 80 -4.91 6.42 -3.97
C LEU A 80 -3.43 6.79 -4.12
N SER A 81 -3.16 8.08 -4.32
CA SER A 81 -1.80 8.60 -4.44
C SER A 81 -1.00 8.30 -3.18
N THR A 82 -1.55 8.60 -2.00
CA THR A 82 -0.83 8.47 -0.72
C THR A 82 -0.67 7.04 -0.25
N LEU A 83 -1.69 6.19 -0.42
CA LEU A 83 -1.68 4.81 0.09
C LEU A 83 -1.08 3.80 -0.89
N ILE A 84 -1.01 4.10 -2.19
CA ILE A 84 -0.54 3.13 -3.20
C ILE A 84 0.55 3.74 -4.08
N ALA A 85 0.27 4.83 -4.79
CA ALA A 85 1.19 5.32 -5.81
C ALA A 85 2.54 5.77 -5.22
N ARG A 86 2.53 6.57 -4.14
CA ARG A 86 3.75 7.04 -3.48
C ARG A 86 4.67 5.92 -3.01
N PRO A 87 4.22 4.92 -2.21
CA PRO A 87 5.12 3.85 -1.77
C PRO A 87 5.61 2.98 -2.92
N ILE A 88 4.84 2.78 -3.99
CA ILE A 88 5.31 2.07 -5.19
C ILE A 88 6.42 2.87 -5.89
N VAL A 89 6.25 4.19 -6.06
CA VAL A 89 7.27 5.05 -6.66
C VAL A 89 8.55 5.07 -5.81
N GLN A 90 8.42 5.14 -4.48
CA GLN A 90 9.57 5.07 -3.57
C GLN A 90 10.33 3.74 -3.73
N LEU A 91 9.63 2.60 -3.76
CA LEU A 91 10.26 1.30 -4.00
C LEU A 91 10.95 1.25 -5.37
N SER A 92 10.34 1.83 -6.40
CA SER A 92 10.92 1.91 -7.75
C SER A 92 12.19 2.76 -7.78
N GLN A 93 12.23 3.87 -7.05
CA GLN A 93 13.42 4.72 -6.95
C GLN A 93 14.57 3.99 -6.27
N VAL A 94 14.29 3.27 -5.18
CA VAL A 94 15.30 2.45 -4.51
C VAL A 94 15.82 1.34 -5.43
N ALA A 95 14.95 0.72 -6.24
CA ALA A 95 15.35 -0.30 -7.21
C ALA A 95 16.28 0.29 -8.30
N ASP A 96 15.97 1.49 -8.80
CA ASP A 96 16.82 2.18 -9.79
C ASP A 96 18.18 2.56 -9.19
N GLU A 97 18.23 3.08 -7.96
CA GLU A 97 19.48 3.35 -7.25
C GLU A 97 20.31 2.07 -7.05
N LEU A 98 19.67 0.98 -6.60
CA LEU A 98 20.32 -0.32 -6.42
C LEU A 98 20.90 -0.86 -7.74
N SER A 99 20.16 -0.71 -8.85
CA SER A 99 20.61 -1.15 -10.18
C SER A 99 21.87 -0.42 -10.68
N ARG A 100 22.12 0.78 -10.17
CA ARG A 100 23.29 1.61 -10.48
C ARG A 100 24.44 1.41 -9.49
N GLY A 101 24.31 0.47 -8.56
CA GLY A 101 25.29 0.24 -7.50
C GLY A 101 25.29 1.30 -6.39
N ILE A 102 24.27 2.16 -6.32
CA ILE A 102 24.13 3.17 -5.26
C ILE A 102 23.41 2.52 -4.09
N VAL A 103 24.17 2.19 -3.05
CA VAL A 103 23.66 1.54 -1.84
C VAL A 103 23.56 2.56 -0.72
N ARG A 104 22.63 3.52 -0.84
CA ARG A 104 22.22 4.33 0.32
C ARG A 104 21.41 3.44 1.26
N GLU A 105 21.22 3.82 2.53
CA GLU A 105 20.19 3.24 3.39
C GLU A 105 18.86 3.94 3.12
N PRO A 106 17.97 3.42 2.24
CA PRO A 106 16.68 4.05 2.10
C PRO A 106 15.81 3.59 3.27
N GLU A 107 15.19 4.54 3.96
CA GLU A 107 14.09 4.25 4.88
C GLU A 107 12.90 3.73 4.07
N LEU A 108 12.84 2.41 3.87
CA LEU A 108 11.68 1.78 3.26
C LEU A 108 10.49 1.87 4.22
N PRO A 109 9.26 2.10 3.74
CA PRO A 109 8.07 2.21 4.58
C PRO A 109 7.60 0.84 5.09
N VAL A 110 8.42 0.18 5.93
CA VAL A 110 8.22 -1.21 6.36
C VAL A 110 7.13 -1.37 7.44
N ALA A 111 6.69 -0.27 8.05
CA ALA A 111 5.75 -0.27 9.19
C ALA A 111 4.28 -0.54 8.82
N ARG A 112 3.95 -0.79 7.55
CA ARG A 112 2.59 -1.11 7.12
C ARG A 112 2.21 -2.57 7.33
N ASN A 113 0.99 -2.81 7.78
CA ASN A 113 0.44 -4.15 8.02
C ASN A 113 -0.55 -4.57 6.91
N ASP A 114 -0.27 -4.18 5.69
CA ASP A 114 -1.06 -4.46 4.50
C ASP A 114 -0.19 -4.97 3.35
N GLU A 115 -0.75 -5.09 2.16
CA GLU A 115 -0.10 -5.61 0.94
C GLU A 115 1.11 -4.79 0.55
N ILE A 116 1.04 -3.46 0.69
CA ILE A 116 2.19 -2.59 0.40
C ILE A 116 3.27 -2.77 1.47
N GLY A 117 2.87 -2.94 2.74
CA GLY A 117 3.82 -3.30 3.79
C GLY A 117 4.48 -4.67 3.57
N THR A 118 3.73 -5.65 3.09
CA THR A 118 4.24 -6.98 2.72
C THR A 118 5.19 -6.88 1.53
N LEU A 119 4.85 -6.10 0.51
CA LEU A 119 5.72 -5.79 -0.62
C LEU A 119 7.00 -5.10 -0.15
N SER A 120 6.89 -4.06 0.68
CA SER A 120 8.03 -3.32 1.23
C SER A 120 8.96 -4.23 2.04
N ARG A 121 8.42 -5.16 2.84
CA ARG A 121 9.22 -6.15 3.57
C ARG A 121 9.96 -7.10 2.65
N ALA A 122 9.28 -7.64 1.64
CA ALA A 122 9.91 -8.52 0.66
C ALA A 122 11.03 -7.82 -0.10
N PHE A 123 10.78 -6.57 -0.51
CA PHE A 123 11.77 -5.73 -1.19
C PHE A 123 12.96 -5.40 -0.27
N SER A 124 12.71 -5.07 1.00
CA SER A 124 13.78 -4.83 1.99
C SER A 124 14.71 -6.04 2.14
N LYS A 125 14.15 -7.26 2.15
CA LYS A 125 14.95 -8.49 2.19
C LYS A 125 15.82 -8.64 0.94
N MET A 126 15.30 -8.37 -0.25
CA MET A 126 16.07 -8.41 -1.50
C MET A 126 17.24 -7.43 -1.46
N VAL A 127 17.00 -6.17 -1.07
CA VAL A 127 18.05 -5.15 -0.96
C VAL A 127 19.14 -5.60 0.00
N ASN A 128 18.77 -6.11 1.18
CA ASN A 128 19.75 -6.59 2.16
C ASN A 128 20.57 -7.78 1.65
N THR A 129 19.95 -8.72 0.93
CA THR A 129 20.66 -9.84 0.31
C THR A 129 21.68 -9.33 -0.72
N TYR A 130 21.31 -8.36 -1.56
CA TYR A 130 22.23 -7.77 -2.53
C TYR A 130 23.45 -7.13 -1.84
N ARG A 131 23.23 -6.36 -0.77
CA ARG A 131 24.31 -5.74 0.00
C ARG A 131 25.29 -6.75 0.59
N LEU A 132 24.75 -7.84 1.13
CA LEU A 132 25.57 -8.91 1.68
C LEU A 132 26.44 -9.54 0.59
N LEU A 133 25.88 -9.81 -0.58
CA LEU A 133 26.61 -10.36 -1.72
C LEU A 133 27.71 -9.41 -2.22
N ASP A 134 27.42 -8.12 -2.30
CA ASP A 134 28.41 -7.09 -2.70
C ASP A 134 29.57 -6.98 -1.71
N THR A 135 29.27 -6.99 -0.40
CA THR A 135 30.28 -6.97 0.66
C THR A 135 31.20 -8.20 0.58
N LEU A 136 30.61 -9.39 0.36
CA LEU A 136 31.38 -10.63 0.21
C LEU A 136 32.27 -10.64 -1.04
N ALA A 137 31.81 -10.04 -2.14
CA ALA A 137 32.59 -9.93 -3.37
C ALA A 137 33.81 -9.00 -3.18
N GLN A 138 33.67 -7.91 -2.41
CA GLN A 138 34.76 -6.99 -2.09
C GLN A 138 35.81 -7.64 -1.17
N ASP A 139 35.39 -8.38 -0.15
CA ASP A 139 36.32 -9.09 0.77
C ASP A 139 37.19 -10.11 0.03
N GLN A 140 36.64 -10.82 -0.95
CA GLN A 140 37.42 -11.75 -1.79
C GLN A 140 38.50 -11.03 -2.60
N GLN A 141 38.20 -9.86 -3.17
CA GLN A 141 39.18 -9.08 -3.92
C GLN A 141 40.30 -8.52 -3.02
N TYR A 142 39.99 -8.17 -1.77
CA TYR A 142 41.00 -7.72 -0.79
C TYR A 142 41.94 -8.86 -0.37
N GLY A 143 41.41 -10.07 -0.18
CA GLY A 143 42.18 -11.26 0.17
C GLY A 143 43.16 -11.75 -0.92
N SER A 144 42.83 -11.55 -2.20
CA SER A 144 43.69 -11.98 -3.32
C SER A 144 44.88 -11.04 -3.60
N SER A 145 44.81 -9.76 -3.20
CA SER A 145 45.89 -8.78 -3.44
C SER A 145 47.05 -8.90 -2.44
N HIS A 146 46.78 -9.31 -1.20
CA HIS A 146 47.81 -9.52 -0.17
C HIS A 146 48.55 -10.86 -0.26
N GLY A 147 48.16 -11.75 -1.18
CA GLY A 147 48.79 -13.05 -1.40
C GLY A 147 50.08 -13.04 -2.24
N TYR A 148 50.51 -11.89 -2.75
CA TYR A 148 51.64 -11.78 -3.70
C TYR A 148 52.89 -11.08 -3.16
N VAL A 149 53.00 -10.85 -1.84
CA VAL A 149 54.18 -10.23 -1.23
C VAL A 149 54.76 -11.15 -0.16
N LYS A 150 55.22 -12.34 -0.57
CA LYS A 150 56.20 -13.15 0.16
C LYS A 150 57.03 -13.96 -0.84
N GLU A 151 58.00 -13.30 -1.44
CA GLU A 151 59.29 -13.93 -1.81
C GLU A 151 60.38 -13.28 -0.96
#